data_AF-A0A804RHD6-F1
#
_entry.id   AF-A0A804RHD6-F1
#
_cell.length_a   1.000
_cell.length_b   1.000
_cell.length_c   1.000
_cell.angle_alpha   90.00
_cell.angle_beta   90.00
_cell.angle_gamma   90.00
#
_symmetry.space_group_name_H-M   'P 1'
#
loop_
_entity.id
_entity.type
_entity.pdbx_description
1 polymer ?
#
loop_
_entity_poly.entity_id
_entity_poly.type
_entity_poly.pdbx_seq_one_letter_code
_entity_poly.pdbx_strand_id
1 'polypeptide(L)'
;MGLVAGDAAKEKVLSDATDLLLQELSQMKDAEYKINKVEKEQNAAMKALKKQEKRTKKTAIMMMKCEEDESSESSESDCEDEATMNVEQGLVISTAVPEVVASSISAVPAMECDKAAVKAMKKMEKEQMKAMKKMEKEQKKAAKKAMKMEKEAKKMAMATLNGCRDEDDSSCSSESSESECEGQVMRMSRCVTITAPEMPPPSTGLPIIVPQIPEPLAPQPSQSQPSEPATAVQATRVSSVAVTETSTTSRIEVCMGGKCKKSGAVALLQEFEKTVGTGGAVVGCKCLGKCGLGPNVRLRSGASAEGSAKGNPLCIGVGFEDVGTIVAGLFGGADLGMTPT
;
A
#
# COMPACT_ATOMS: atom_id res chain seq x y z
N MET A 1 8.21 29.70 44.86
CA MET A 1 9.07 28.66 44.27
C MET A 1 8.92 27.41 45.10
N GLY A 2 8.06 26.49 44.71
CA GLY A 2 7.82 25.24 45.45
C GLY A 2 7.85 24.08 44.47
N LEU A 3 9.06 23.61 44.15
CA LEU A 3 9.23 22.31 43.48
C LEU A 3 8.80 21.26 44.50
N VAL A 4 7.57 20.76 44.31
CA VAL A 4 7.04 19.60 45.04
C VAL A 4 8.06 18.49 44.86
N ALA A 5 8.65 18.06 45.97
CA ALA A 5 9.54 16.90 46.01
C ALA A 5 8.75 15.69 45.51
N GLY A 6 8.94 15.38 44.23
CA GLY A 6 8.39 14.18 43.61
C GLY A 6 8.90 12.98 44.39
N ASP A 7 7.97 12.15 44.84
CA ASP A 7 8.22 10.85 45.46
C ASP A 7 9.19 10.07 44.55
N ALA A 8 10.46 9.92 44.95
CA ALA A 8 11.48 9.26 44.14
C ALA A 8 11.08 7.84 43.72
N ALA A 9 10.23 7.19 44.53
CA ALA A 9 9.62 5.90 44.20
C ALA A 9 8.69 5.96 42.98
N LYS A 10 7.91 7.04 42.81
CA LYS A 10 7.00 7.23 41.66
C LYS A 10 7.78 7.49 40.38
N GLU A 11 8.86 8.28 40.46
CA GLU A 11 9.74 8.53 39.31
C GLU A 11 10.40 7.24 38.81
N LYS A 12 10.90 6.40 39.72
CA LYS A 12 11.47 5.09 39.35
C LYS A 12 10.43 4.17 38.70
N VAL A 13 9.22 4.09 39.23
CA VAL A 13 8.14 3.27 38.64
C VAL A 13 7.75 3.77 37.24
N LEU A 14 7.72 5.09 37.03
CA LEU A 14 7.45 5.67 35.72
C LEU A 14 8.57 5.41 34.71
N SER A 15 9.84 5.49 35.14
CA SER A 15 10.99 5.15 34.29
C SER A 15 10.96 3.68 33.89
N ASP A 16 10.80 2.76 34.86
CA ASP A 16 10.74 1.32 34.62
C ASP A 16 9.57 0.97 33.66
N ALA A 17 8.40 1.61 33.82
CA ALA A 17 7.26 1.41 32.93
C ALA A 17 7.52 1.95 31.51
N THR A 18 8.25 3.06 31.38
CA THR A 18 8.61 3.65 30.09
C THR A 18 9.58 2.75 29.34
N ASP A 19 10.61 2.23 30.02
CA ASP A 19 11.57 1.31 29.42
C ASP A 19 10.91 0.01 28.94
N LEU A 20 9.95 -0.52 29.70
CA LEU A 20 9.18 -1.71 29.31
C LEU A 20 8.37 -1.46 28.02
N LEU A 21 7.74 -0.28 27.90
CA LEU A 21 7.00 0.12 26.70
C LEU A 21 7.92 0.32 25.49
N LEU A 22 9.10 0.92 25.67
CA LEU A 22 10.09 1.04 24.59
C LEU A 22 10.57 -0.34 24.11
N GLN A 23 10.79 -1.26 25.04
CA GLN A 23 11.18 -2.63 24.72
C GLN A 23 10.08 -3.35 23.92
N GLU A 24 8.82 -3.22 24.30
CA GLU A 24 7.68 -3.80 23.58
C GLU A 24 7.50 -3.19 22.18
N LEU A 25 7.67 -1.87 22.03
CA LEU A 25 7.65 -1.20 20.74
C LEU A 25 8.78 -1.67 19.81
N SER A 26 9.98 -1.90 20.34
CA SER A 26 11.09 -2.44 19.54
C SER A 26 10.79 -3.86 19.06
N GLN A 27 10.27 -4.73 19.94
CA GLN A 27 9.88 -6.09 19.57
C GLN A 27 8.76 -6.11 18.53
N MET A 28 7.78 -5.21 18.65
CA MET A 28 6.68 -5.09 17.71
C MET A 28 7.17 -4.67 16.32
N LYS A 29 8.12 -3.73 16.24
CA LYS A 29 8.75 -3.33 14.97
C LYS A 29 9.53 -4.48 14.31
N ASP A 30 10.27 -5.26 15.10
CA ASP A 30 11.00 -6.42 14.58
C ASP A 30 10.06 -7.53 14.10
N ALA A 31 8.95 -7.76 14.81
CA ALA A 31 7.92 -8.71 14.42
C ALA A 31 7.21 -8.26 13.14
N GLU A 32 6.84 -6.98 13.02
CA GLU A 32 6.22 -6.40 11.84
C GLU A 32 7.13 -6.52 10.61
N TYR A 33 8.42 -6.24 10.76
CA TYR A 33 9.40 -6.40 9.69
C TYR A 33 9.48 -7.86 9.19
N LYS A 34 9.50 -8.84 10.12
CA LYS A 34 9.52 -10.27 9.78
C LYS A 34 8.23 -10.71 9.08
N ILE A 35 7.07 -10.25 9.56
CA ILE A 35 5.77 -10.56 8.94
C ILE A 35 5.71 -10.02 7.51
N ASN A 36 6.10 -8.76 7.29
CA ASN A 36 6.09 -8.14 5.97
C ASN A 36 7.05 -8.86 4.99
N LYS A 37 8.23 -9.28 5.47
CA LYS A 37 9.16 -10.09 4.68
C LYS A 37 8.54 -11.42 4.25
N VAL A 38 7.92 -12.16 5.17
CA VAL A 38 7.26 -13.44 4.89
C VAL A 38 6.07 -13.26 3.93
N GLU A 39 5.27 -12.20 4.09
CA GLU A 39 4.15 -11.90 3.20
C GLU A 39 4.63 -11.63 1.75
N LYS A 40 5.73 -10.88 1.61
CA LYS A 40 6.34 -10.61 0.30
C LYS A 40 6.82 -11.89 -0.38
N GLU A 41 7.47 -12.78 0.37
CA GLU A 41 7.93 -14.10 -0.12
C GLU A 41 6.75 -15.00 -0.49
N GLN A 42 5.69 -15.06 0.33
CA GLN A 42 4.49 -15.84 0.07
C GLN A 42 3.74 -15.34 -1.16
N ASN A 43 3.61 -14.03 -1.34
CA ASN A 43 2.99 -13.42 -2.52
C ASN A 43 3.81 -13.71 -3.79
N ALA A 44 5.14 -13.67 -3.70
CA ALA A 44 6.03 -14.04 -4.80
C ALA A 44 5.88 -15.54 -5.16
N ALA A 45 5.84 -16.43 -4.17
CA ALA A 45 5.62 -17.86 -4.36
C ALA A 45 4.25 -18.15 -4.99
N MET A 46 3.18 -17.49 -4.53
CA MET A 46 1.83 -17.63 -5.11
C MET A 46 1.79 -17.17 -6.57
N LYS A 47 2.47 -16.07 -6.92
CA LYS A 47 2.57 -15.60 -8.30
C LYS A 47 3.34 -16.58 -9.19
N ALA A 48 4.42 -17.17 -8.67
CA ALA A 48 5.20 -18.20 -9.38
C ALA A 48 4.36 -19.46 -9.66
N LEU A 49 3.61 -19.96 -8.66
CA LEU A 49 2.69 -21.10 -8.82
C LEU A 49 1.60 -20.81 -9.84
N LYS A 50 0.96 -19.63 -9.80
CA LYS A 50 -0.04 -19.22 -10.81
C LYS A 50 0.54 -19.17 -12.23
N LYS A 51 1.82 -18.77 -12.38
CA LYS A 51 2.50 -18.77 -13.69
C LYS A 51 2.77 -20.19 -14.18
N GLN A 52 3.18 -21.11 -13.30
CA GLN A 52 3.33 -22.52 -13.63
C GLN A 52 1.99 -23.17 -14.01
N GLU A 53 0.93 -22.92 -13.25
CA GLU A 53 -0.42 -23.46 -13.52
C GLU A 53 -0.96 -22.98 -14.88
N LYS A 54 -0.73 -21.72 -15.27
CA LYS A 54 -1.09 -21.23 -16.60
C LYS A 54 -0.29 -21.93 -17.71
N ARG A 55 1.00 -22.19 -17.48
CA ARG A 55 1.85 -22.91 -18.45
C ARG A 55 1.41 -24.36 -18.59
N THR A 56 1.18 -25.08 -17.49
CA THR A 56 0.74 -26.47 -17.52
C THR A 56 -0.66 -26.61 -18.13
N LYS A 57 -1.59 -25.70 -17.85
CA LYS A 57 -2.91 -25.66 -18.53
C LYS A 57 -2.77 -25.42 -20.03
N LYS A 58 -1.93 -24.48 -20.47
CA LYS A 58 -1.69 -24.23 -21.90
C LYS A 58 -1.08 -25.46 -22.59
N THR A 59 -0.09 -26.10 -21.97
CA THR A 59 0.51 -27.33 -22.50
C THR A 59 -0.47 -28.50 -22.52
N ALA A 60 -1.28 -28.70 -21.48
CA ALA A 60 -2.30 -29.75 -21.43
C ALA A 60 -3.39 -29.57 -22.51
N ILE A 61 -3.85 -28.33 -22.73
CA ILE A 61 -4.79 -28.01 -23.82
C ILE A 61 -4.15 -28.31 -25.19
N MET A 62 -2.87 -27.98 -25.37
CA MET A 62 -2.16 -28.24 -26.64
C MET A 62 -1.98 -29.74 -26.90
N MET A 63 -1.72 -30.54 -25.86
CA MET A 63 -1.57 -31.99 -25.98
C MET A 63 -2.89 -32.73 -26.21
N MET A 64 -4.02 -32.21 -25.70
CA MET A 64 -5.34 -32.83 -25.90
C MET A 64 -6.02 -32.44 -27.22
N LYS A 65 -5.43 -31.55 -28.03
CA LYS A 65 -6.01 -31.07 -29.30
C LYS A 65 -5.34 -31.68 -30.55
N CYS A 66 -4.66 -32.82 -30.39
CA CYS A 66 -3.98 -33.55 -31.47
C CYS A 66 -4.75 -34.78 -31.99
N GLU A 67 -6.01 -34.95 -31.60
CA GLU A 67 -6.91 -35.95 -32.16
C GLU A 67 -8.11 -35.16 -32.70
N GLU A 68 -8.51 -35.41 -33.95
CA GLU A 68 -9.51 -34.65 -34.76
C GLU A 68 -8.90 -33.59 -35.70
N ASP A 69 -8.35 -34.10 -36.79
CA ASP A 69 -8.62 -33.72 -38.18
C ASP A 69 -8.66 -32.22 -38.57
N GLU A 70 -7.70 -31.89 -39.44
CA GLU A 70 -7.82 -31.02 -40.61
C GLU A 70 -8.04 -29.50 -40.43
N SER A 71 -7.10 -28.77 -41.03
CA SER A 71 -7.31 -27.48 -41.70
C SER A 71 -7.22 -26.19 -40.84
N SER A 72 -6.06 -25.53 -41.00
CA SER A 72 -5.97 -24.16 -41.52
C SER A 72 -6.21 -22.97 -40.57
N GLU A 73 -5.12 -22.18 -40.39
CA GLU A 73 -5.06 -20.71 -40.28
C GLU A 73 -5.60 -20.12 -38.95
N SER A 74 -4.87 -19.41 -38.07
CA SER A 74 -4.12 -18.16 -38.27
C SER A 74 -3.68 -17.69 -36.86
N SER A 75 -2.37 -17.56 -36.60
CA SER A 75 -1.58 -16.34 -36.34
C SER A 75 -2.28 -15.14 -35.67
N GLU A 76 -2.12 -15.03 -34.35
CA GLU A 76 -1.98 -13.74 -33.64
C GLU A 76 -1.22 -13.94 -32.33
N SER A 77 0.08 -13.67 -32.37
CA SER A 77 0.95 -13.59 -31.20
C SER A 77 1.10 -12.13 -30.80
N ASP A 78 0.44 -11.75 -29.71
CA ASP A 78 0.60 -10.43 -29.09
C ASP A 78 1.83 -10.46 -28.17
N CYS A 79 2.91 -9.87 -28.68
CA CYS A 79 4.23 -9.79 -28.06
C CYS A 79 4.40 -8.39 -27.47
N GLU A 80 4.38 -8.29 -26.14
CA GLU A 80 4.79 -7.09 -25.42
C GLU A 80 6.02 -7.42 -24.58
N ASP A 81 7.15 -7.66 -25.26
CA ASP A 81 8.47 -7.74 -24.65
C ASP A 81 9.26 -6.51 -25.11
N GLU A 82 9.21 -5.45 -24.29
CA GLU A 82 10.04 -4.27 -24.47
C GLU A 82 11.50 -4.65 -24.18
N ALA A 83 12.27 -4.65 -25.27
CA ALA A 83 13.71 -4.71 -25.32
C ALA A 83 14.39 -3.82 -24.27
N THR A 84 15.27 -4.42 -23.48
CA THR A 84 16.46 -3.75 -22.97
C THR A 84 17.67 -4.51 -23.47
N MET A 85 18.26 -3.96 -24.53
CA MET A 85 19.51 -4.34 -25.15
C MET A 85 20.71 -4.16 -24.21
N ASN A 86 21.62 -5.14 -24.22
CA ASN A 86 23.07 -5.09 -23.96
C ASN A 86 23.58 -6.53 -24.20
N VAL A 87 24.06 -6.91 -25.39
CA VAL A 87 25.44 -6.78 -25.90
C VAL A 87 26.49 -7.25 -24.88
N GLU A 88 26.90 -8.52 -24.98
CA GLU A 88 28.31 -8.98 -24.93
C GLU A 88 28.33 -10.46 -25.39
N GLN A 89 28.62 -10.70 -26.67
CA GLN A 89 29.85 -11.33 -27.17
C GLN A 89 30.16 -12.75 -26.64
N GLY A 90 30.21 -13.72 -27.57
CA GLY A 90 31.27 -14.73 -27.54
C GLY A 90 30.84 -16.20 -27.70
N LEU A 91 31.26 -16.79 -28.84
CA LEU A 91 31.59 -18.21 -29.05
C LEU A 91 30.42 -19.20 -29.20
N VAL A 92 29.93 -19.55 -30.41
CA VAL A 92 30.45 -20.36 -31.55
C VAL A 92 30.81 -21.84 -31.26
N ILE A 93 30.20 -22.71 -32.09
CA ILE A 93 30.64 -24.07 -32.53
C ILE A 93 30.35 -25.20 -31.51
N SER A 94 29.79 -26.38 -31.85
CA SER A 94 29.32 -26.97 -33.11
C SER A 94 28.31 -28.10 -32.87
N THR A 95 27.54 -28.35 -33.91
CA THR A 95 26.76 -29.55 -34.22
C THR A 95 27.60 -30.84 -34.24
N ALA A 96 27.11 -31.91 -33.60
CA ALA A 96 27.27 -33.29 -34.05
C ALA A 96 26.34 -34.22 -33.24
N VAL A 97 25.41 -34.88 -33.95
CA VAL A 97 24.66 -36.07 -33.48
C VAL A 97 25.57 -37.28 -33.69
N PRO A 98 25.57 -38.27 -32.78
CA PRO A 98 25.08 -39.57 -33.20
C PRO A 98 24.22 -40.29 -32.15
N GLU A 99 23.11 -40.82 -32.65
CA GLU A 99 22.37 -41.99 -32.17
C GLU A 99 23.31 -43.13 -31.78
N VAL A 100 23.20 -43.66 -30.54
CA VAL A 100 23.13 -45.11 -30.28
C VAL A 100 22.91 -45.43 -28.79
N VAL A 101 22.14 -46.49 -28.59
CA VAL A 101 22.09 -47.48 -27.50
C VAL A 101 21.51 -47.13 -26.13
N ALA A 102 20.44 -47.89 -25.86
CA ALA A 102 19.66 -48.01 -24.65
C ALA A 102 20.48 -48.25 -23.37
N SER A 103 20.02 -47.63 -22.29
CA SER A 103 20.00 -48.29 -20.98
C SER A 103 18.85 -47.74 -20.15
N SER A 104 17.91 -48.63 -19.87
CA SER A 104 16.95 -48.66 -18.76
C SER A 104 17.30 -47.77 -17.57
N ILE A 105 16.34 -46.97 -17.09
CA ILE A 105 15.82 -47.05 -15.70
C ILE A 105 14.65 -46.10 -15.44
N SER A 106 13.64 -46.65 -14.75
CA SER A 106 12.67 -46.01 -13.87
C SER A 106 11.52 -45.19 -14.49
N ALA A 107 10.49 -45.93 -14.91
CA ALA A 107 9.12 -45.47 -14.97
C ALA A 107 8.69 -44.83 -13.63
N VAL A 108 8.20 -43.60 -13.69
CA VAL A 108 7.45 -42.96 -12.59
C VAL A 108 5.99 -43.36 -12.80
N PRO A 109 5.29 -43.89 -11.79
CA PRO A 109 3.91 -44.31 -11.98
C PRO A 109 3.05 -43.07 -12.24
N ALA A 110 2.34 -43.09 -13.37
CA ALA A 110 1.22 -42.21 -13.62
C ALA A 110 0.17 -42.50 -12.54
N MET A 111 0.19 -41.69 -11.48
CA MET A 111 -0.76 -41.72 -10.39
C MET A 111 -2.16 -41.46 -10.93
N GLU A 112 -2.92 -42.53 -11.10
CA GLU A 112 -4.38 -42.50 -11.22
C GLU A 112 -4.92 -41.72 -10.01
N CYS A 113 -5.17 -40.44 -10.22
CA CYS A 113 -5.86 -39.60 -9.24
C CYS A 113 -7.29 -40.11 -9.14
N ASP A 114 -7.54 -40.95 -8.14
CA ASP A 114 -8.84 -41.48 -7.80
C ASP A 114 -9.91 -40.37 -7.86
N LYS A 115 -10.96 -40.61 -8.65
CA LYS A 115 -12.11 -39.70 -8.79
C LYS A 115 -12.74 -39.35 -7.42
N ALA A 116 -12.57 -40.24 -6.43
CA ALA A 116 -12.93 -40.01 -5.03
C ALA A 116 -12.05 -38.95 -4.35
N ALA A 117 -10.73 -38.99 -4.56
CA ALA A 117 -9.78 -38.02 -3.99
C ALA A 117 -10.02 -36.60 -4.53
N VAL A 118 -10.27 -36.46 -5.84
CA VAL A 118 -10.59 -35.15 -6.44
C VAL A 118 -11.92 -34.59 -5.91
N LYS A 119 -12.93 -35.44 -5.70
CA LYS A 119 -14.20 -35.03 -5.07
C LYS A 119 -14.01 -34.61 -3.60
N ALA A 120 -13.15 -35.29 -2.86
CA ALA A 120 -12.81 -34.94 -1.47
C ALA A 120 -12.11 -33.58 -1.40
N MET A 121 -11.10 -33.34 -2.24
CA MET A 121 -10.40 -32.06 -2.30
C MET A 121 -11.34 -30.90 -2.66
N LYS A 122 -12.20 -31.06 -3.67
CA LYS A 122 -13.18 -30.04 -4.06
C LYS A 122 -14.23 -29.76 -2.97
N LYS A 123 -14.58 -30.76 -2.14
CA LYS A 123 -15.46 -30.58 -0.97
C LYS A 123 -14.75 -29.76 0.11
N MET A 124 -13.48 -30.07 0.41
CA MET A 124 -12.69 -29.29 1.38
C MET A 124 -12.47 -27.84 0.93
N GLU A 125 -12.15 -27.60 -0.35
CA GLU A 125 -12.03 -26.23 -0.89
C GLU A 125 -13.34 -25.45 -0.78
N LYS A 126 -14.49 -26.08 -1.07
CA LYS A 126 -15.80 -25.44 -0.94
C LYS A 126 -16.13 -25.08 0.51
N GLU A 127 -15.73 -25.91 1.47
CA GLU A 127 -15.92 -25.61 2.91
C GLU A 127 -14.96 -24.53 3.39
N GLN A 128 -13.70 -24.54 2.96
CA GLN A 128 -12.75 -23.46 3.24
C GLN A 128 -13.19 -22.12 2.64
N MET A 129 -13.70 -22.10 1.40
CA MET A 129 -14.22 -20.88 0.78
C MET A 129 -15.43 -20.31 1.53
N LYS A 130 -16.32 -21.18 2.05
CA LYS A 130 -17.45 -20.75 2.89
C LYS A 130 -16.98 -20.21 4.24
N ALA A 131 -15.99 -20.84 4.87
CA ALA A 131 -15.41 -20.38 6.13
C ALA A 131 -14.73 -19.01 5.98
N MET A 132 -13.93 -18.84 4.93
CA MET A 132 -13.24 -17.58 4.63
C MET A 132 -14.23 -16.44 4.37
N LYS A 133 -15.28 -16.69 3.57
CA LYS A 133 -16.33 -15.70 3.29
C LYS A 133 -17.15 -15.33 4.54
N LYS A 134 -17.33 -16.26 5.49
CA LYS A 134 -17.97 -15.98 6.79
C LYS A 134 -17.08 -15.07 7.65
N MET A 135 -15.78 -15.37 7.76
CA MET A 135 -14.83 -14.55 8.50
C MET A 135 -14.66 -13.15 7.89
N GLU A 136 -14.61 -13.02 6.57
CA GLU A 136 -14.54 -11.72 5.89
C GLU A 136 -15.77 -10.85 6.18
N LYS A 137 -16.97 -11.45 6.19
CA LYS A 137 -18.21 -10.75 6.54
C LYS A 137 -18.23 -10.30 8.01
N GLU A 138 -17.64 -11.07 8.92
CA GLU A 138 -17.51 -10.71 10.34
C GLU A 138 -16.45 -9.62 10.55
N GLN A 139 -15.29 -9.70 9.90
CA GLN A 139 -14.28 -8.66 9.92
C GLN A 139 -14.79 -7.34 9.33
N LYS A 140 -15.51 -7.37 8.21
CA LYS A 140 -16.12 -6.16 7.61
C LYS A 140 -17.14 -5.50 8.55
N LYS A 141 -17.88 -6.29 9.34
CA LYS A 141 -18.78 -5.78 10.38
C LYS A 141 -18.01 -5.20 11.58
N ALA A 142 -16.92 -5.85 12.00
CA ALA A 142 -16.07 -5.37 13.09
C ALA A 142 -15.36 -4.05 12.72
N ALA A 143 -14.76 -3.98 11.52
CA ALA A 143 -14.11 -2.77 11.01
C ALA A 143 -15.09 -1.60 10.87
N LYS A 144 -16.32 -1.84 10.36
CA LYS A 144 -17.36 -0.80 10.30
C LYS A 144 -17.74 -0.27 11.69
N LYS A 145 -17.77 -1.14 12.72
CA LYS A 145 -18.03 -0.71 14.11
C LYS A 145 -16.84 0.04 14.71
N ALA A 146 -15.61 -0.42 14.48
CA ALA A 146 -14.39 0.24 14.96
C ALA A 146 -14.24 1.65 14.37
N MET A 147 -14.42 1.80 13.06
CA MET A 147 -14.37 3.11 12.39
C MET A 147 -15.43 4.09 12.93
N LYS A 148 -16.63 3.59 13.24
CA LYS A 148 -17.69 4.43 13.83
C LYS A 148 -17.29 4.94 15.22
N MET A 149 -16.75 4.06 16.07
CA MET A 149 -16.30 4.42 17.42
C MET A 149 -15.11 5.38 17.39
N GLU A 150 -14.17 5.20 16.46
CA GLU A 150 -13.02 6.11 16.30
C GLU A 150 -13.47 7.52 15.84
N LYS A 151 -14.42 7.61 14.91
CA LYS A 151 -14.99 8.90 14.47
C LYS A 151 -15.69 9.63 15.62
N GLU A 152 -16.42 8.90 16.47
CA GLU A 152 -17.07 9.46 17.66
C GLU A 152 -16.05 9.90 18.72
N ALA A 153 -15.00 9.12 18.97
CA ALA A 153 -13.91 9.47 19.87
C ALA A 153 -13.15 10.72 19.41
N LYS A 154 -12.82 10.82 18.11
CA LYS A 154 -12.17 12.01 17.52
C LYS A 154 -13.04 13.27 17.63
N LYS A 155 -14.35 13.15 17.42
CA LYS A 155 -15.29 14.27 17.60
C LYS A 155 -15.34 14.76 19.05
N MET A 156 -15.33 13.84 20.01
CA MET A 156 -15.31 14.18 21.44
C MET A 156 -13.98 14.81 21.85
N ALA A 157 -12.84 14.32 21.35
CA ALA A 157 -11.53 14.88 21.63
C ALA A 157 -11.35 16.32 21.11
N MET A 158 -11.86 16.64 19.91
CA MET A 158 -11.84 18.01 19.38
C MET A 158 -12.74 18.97 20.17
N ALA A 159 -13.91 18.52 20.64
CA ALA A 159 -14.80 19.35 21.45
C ALA A 159 -14.17 19.74 22.80
N THR A 160 -13.38 18.85 23.41
CA THR A 160 -12.69 19.12 24.68
C THR A 160 -11.55 20.13 24.52
N LEU A 161 -10.91 20.23 23.35
CA LEU A 161 -9.80 21.17 23.12
C LEU A 161 -10.26 22.61 22.82
N ASN A 162 -11.48 22.81 22.33
CA ASN A 162 -12.05 24.15 22.11
C ASN A 162 -12.63 24.81 23.38
N GLY A 163 -12.56 24.16 24.54
CA GLY A 163 -13.10 24.66 25.82
C GLY A 163 -12.19 25.60 26.61
N CYS A 164 -11.03 26.00 26.06
CA CYS A 164 -10.08 26.88 26.73
C CYS A 164 -9.52 27.92 25.76
N ARG A 165 -10.12 29.13 25.69
CA ARG A 165 -9.42 30.43 25.67
C ARG A 165 -10.41 31.57 25.44
N ASP A 166 -10.72 32.23 26.54
CA ASP A 166 -11.07 33.65 26.58
C ASP A 166 -9.79 34.49 26.38
N GLU A 167 -10.00 35.64 25.73
CA GLU A 167 -9.15 36.82 25.61
C GLU A 167 -7.76 36.74 24.92
N ASP A 168 -7.48 37.85 24.23
CA ASP A 168 -6.25 38.30 23.60
C ASP A 168 -6.06 38.00 22.10
N ASP A 169 -6.61 38.94 21.32
CA ASP A 169 -5.84 39.86 20.46
C ASP A 169 -4.74 39.24 19.58
N SER A 170 -4.98 39.20 18.26
CA SER A 170 -4.43 40.23 17.36
C SER A 170 -4.45 39.78 15.89
N SER A 171 -5.12 40.60 15.08
CA SER A 171 -4.86 41.01 13.68
C SER A 171 -4.19 40.03 12.68
N CYS A 172 -4.89 39.79 11.55
CA CYS A 172 -4.50 40.34 10.24
C CYS A 172 -5.51 39.95 9.13
N SER A 173 -6.22 40.95 8.61
CA SER A 173 -7.05 40.89 7.40
C SER A 173 -6.20 41.16 6.15
N SER A 174 -6.55 40.53 5.02
CA SER A 174 -6.26 41.04 3.67
C SER A 174 -7.20 40.43 2.64
N GLU A 175 -7.82 41.32 1.89
CA GLU A 175 -8.82 41.11 0.84
C GLU A 175 -8.11 41.02 -0.52
N SER A 176 -8.66 40.31 -1.53
CA SER A 176 -8.56 40.70 -2.96
C SER A 176 -9.23 39.72 -3.93
N SER A 177 -10.17 40.30 -4.69
CA SER A 177 -10.34 40.25 -6.15
C SER A 177 -10.76 38.94 -6.85
N GLU A 178 -12.02 38.98 -7.29
CA GLU A 178 -12.65 38.18 -8.32
C GLU A 178 -12.17 38.57 -9.74
N SER A 179 -11.69 37.60 -10.52
CA SER A 179 -11.50 37.75 -11.97
C SER A 179 -11.80 36.43 -12.67
N GLU A 180 -12.62 36.50 -13.71
CA GLU A 180 -13.11 35.37 -14.51
C GLU A 180 -12.05 34.94 -15.53
N CYS A 181 -11.55 33.71 -15.42
CA CYS A 181 -10.67 33.10 -16.44
C CYS A 181 -11.06 31.64 -16.70
N GLU A 182 -11.51 31.39 -17.93
CA GLU A 182 -11.89 30.07 -18.41
C GLU A 182 -10.65 29.18 -18.63
N GLY A 183 -10.71 27.93 -18.15
CA GLY A 183 -9.87 26.83 -18.64
C GLY A 183 -8.38 26.85 -18.27
N GLN A 184 -8.03 27.02 -16.99
CA GLN A 184 -6.63 27.06 -16.57
C GLN A 184 -6.02 25.65 -16.36
N VAL A 185 -5.19 25.22 -17.31
CA VAL A 185 -4.16 24.18 -17.07
C VAL A 185 -3.01 24.83 -16.28
N MET A 186 -2.93 24.53 -14.99
CA MET A 186 -1.85 25.04 -14.14
C MET A 186 -0.59 24.19 -14.35
N ARG A 187 0.39 24.76 -15.06
CA ARG A 187 1.69 24.12 -15.33
C ARG A 187 2.67 24.47 -14.21
N MET A 188 2.95 23.52 -13.32
CA MET A 188 3.94 23.65 -12.25
C MET A 188 5.31 23.24 -12.80
N SER A 189 5.95 24.10 -13.60
CA SER A 189 7.27 23.79 -14.16
C SER A 189 8.38 24.14 -13.18
N ARG A 190 8.98 23.11 -12.60
CA ARG A 190 10.33 23.19 -12.04
C ARG A 190 11.33 23.12 -13.18
N CYS A 191 12.19 24.12 -13.26
CA CYS A 191 13.41 24.04 -14.04
C CYS A 191 14.31 22.99 -13.39
N VAL A 192 14.42 21.82 -14.00
CA VAL A 192 15.50 20.87 -13.71
C VAL A 192 16.76 21.40 -14.37
N THR A 193 17.63 22.00 -13.56
CA THR A 193 19.04 22.14 -13.93
C THR A 193 19.65 20.74 -13.88
N ILE A 194 19.94 20.19 -15.06
CA ILE A 194 20.81 19.03 -15.23
C ILE A 194 22.22 19.53 -14.91
N THR A 195 22.65 19.40 -13.66
CA THR A 195 24.08 19.39 -13.33
C THR A 195 24.48 17.93 -13.19
N ALA A 196 25.22 17.43 -14.18
CA ALA A 196 25.86 16.14 -14.10
C ALA A 196 26.85 16.14 -12.91
N PRO A 197 26.84 15.13 -12.02
CA PRO A 197 27.96 14.93 -11.11
C PRO A 197 29.14 14.39 -11.92
N GLU A 198 30.09 15.28 -12.20
CA GLU A 198 31.43 14.95 -12.65
C GLU A 198 32.10 13.98 -11.67
N MET A 199 32.61 12.87 -12.19
CA MET A 199 33.34 11.87 -11.41
C MET A 199 34.71 12.42 -10.97
N PRO A 200 35.11 12.29 -9.69
CA PRO A 200 36.50 12.42 -9.29
C PRO A 200 37.30 11.12 -9.54
N PRO A 201 38.58 11.19 -9.93
CA PRO A 201 39.43 10.03 -10.21
C PRO A 201 39.89 9.30 -8.92
N PRO A 202 40.26 8.00 -9.01
CA PRO A 202 40.53 7.15 -7.84
C PRO A 202 42.00 7.22 -7.43
N SER A 203 42.28 7.22 -6.12
CA SER A 203 43.58 6.97 -5.42
C SER A 203 43.50 7.69 -4.06
N THR A 204 43.81 7.18 -2.85
CA THR A 204 44.52 5.99 -2.37
C THR A 204 44.22 5.88 -0.86
N GLY A 205 43.94 4.66 -0.38
CA GLY A 205 44.51 4.16 0.87
C GLY A 205 43.86 4.49 2.22
N LEU A 206 43.72 3.41 3.00
CA LEU A 206 43.74 3.27 4.47
C LEU A 206 42.40 2.91 5.15
N PRO A 207 42.44 2.03 6.17
CA PRO A 207 41.85 0.70 6.03
C PRO A 207 40.60 0.45 6.88
N ILE A 208 39.85 -0.56 6.43
CA ILE A 208 38.68 -1.17 7.04
C ILE A 208 39.07 -1.84 8.37
N ILE A 209 38.41 -1.46 9.47
CA ILE A 209 38.41 -2.23 10.72
C ILE A 209 37.09 -3.03 10.75
N VAL A 210 37.22 -4.35 10.63
CA VAL A 210 36.17 -5.35 10.88
C VAL A 210 36.39 -5.92 12.28
N PRO A 211 35.43 -5.77 13.22
CA PRO A 211 35.38 -6.65 14.39
C PRO A 211 34.72 -7.99 14.03
N GLN A 212 35.39 -9.06 14.44
CA GLN A 212 35.13 -10.46 14.10
C GLN A 212 34.04 -11.10 15.01
N ILE A 213 33.33 -12.07 14.41
CA ILE A 213 32.33 -13.04 14.89
C ILE A 213 33.01 -14.06 15.87
N PRO A 214 32.36 -14.72 16.88
CA PRO A 214 31.57 -15.97 16.71
C PRO A 214 30.40 -16.20 17.72
N GLU A 215 29.17 -16.51 17.28
CA GLU A 215 28.53 -17.84 17.03
C GLU A 215 28.16 -18.70 18.28
N PRO A 216 27.07 -19.52 18.19
CA PRO A 216 26.05 -19.66 19.25
C PRO A 216 25.99 -21.05 19.89
N LEU A 217 25.36 -21.15 21.07
CA LEU A 217 24.97 -22.44 21.67
C LEU A 217 23.46 -22.48 21.98
N ALA A 218 22.88 -23.60 21.58
CA ALA A 218 21.45 -23.90 21.51
C ALA A 218 20.98 -24.73 22.74
N PRO A 219 19.83 -25.42 22.74
CA PRO A 219 18.66 -25.11 23.60
C PRO A 219 18.27 -26.27 24.54
N GLN A 220 17.26 -26.10 25.42
CA GLN A 220 16.32 -27.17 25.78
C GLN A 220 15.07 -26.69 26.55
N PRO A 221 13.94 -27.44 26.46
CA PRO A 221 12.59 -27.04 26.85
C PRO A 221 12.06 -27.77 28.11
N SER A 222 10.99 -27.28 28.75
CA SER A 222 10.07 -28.06 29.61
C SER A 222 8.85 -27.17 29.94
N GLN A 223 7.65 -27.51 29.45
CA GLN A 223 6.54 -28.17 30.19
C GLN A 223 6.21 -27.43 31.51
N SER A 224 5.01 -26.88 31.72
CA SER A 224 3.74 -27.61 31.89
C SER A 224 2.52 -26.67 31.94
N GLN A 225 1.34 -27.24 31.66
CA GLN A 225 0.01 -26.65 31.46
C GLN A 225 -0.79 -26.40 32.80
N PRO A 226 -2.15 -26.33 32.82
CA PRO A 226 -3.01 -25.15 32.69
C PRO A 226 -4.01 -25.00 33.87
N SER A 227 -4.82 -23.93 33.97
CA SER A 227 -6.13 -23.92 34.67
C SER A 227 -6.88 -22.57 34.50
N GLU A 228 -8.01 -22.60 33.79
CA GLU A 228 -9.17 -21.68 33.93
C GLU A 228 -9.99 -22.06 35.21
N PRO A 229 -11.17 -21.48 35.59
CA PRO A 229 -12.08 -20.54 34.89
C PRO A 229 -12.79 -19.43 35.73
N ALA A 230 -13.61 -18.64 35.02
CA ALA A 230 -14.93 -18.11 35.41
C ALA A 230 -15.08 -16.99 36.47
N THR A 231 -15.58 -15.82 36.03
CA THR A 231 -16.83 -15.15 36.51
C THR A 231 -17.01 -13.84 35.71
N ALA A 232 -18.04 -13.74 34.85
CA ALA A 232 -19.35 -13.15 35.16
C ALA A 232 -19.22 -11.68 35.63
N VAL A 233 -19.65 -10.69 34.87
CA VAL A 233 -20.94 -9.94 35.00
C VAL A 233 -20.53 -8.51 34.52
N GLN A 234 -21.14 -7.80 33.58
CA GLN A 234 -22.49 -7.28 33.51
C GLN A 234 -22.65 -6.56 32.15
N ALA A 235 -23.80 -6.74 31.50
CA ALA A 235 -24.17 -6.03 30.30
C ALA A 235 -24.87 -4.71 30.67
N THR A 236 -24.43 -3.59 30.08
CA THR A 236 -25.22 -2.35 30.07
C THR A 236 -25.36 -1.85 28.64
N ARG A 237 -26.62 -1.79 28.21
CA ARG A 237 -27.08 -1.29 26.91
C ARG A 237 -26.61 0.14 26.68
N VAL A 238 -26.14 0.45 25.46
CA VAL A 238 -26.10 1.82 24.97
C VAL A 238 -26.86 1.92 23.67
N SER A 239 -27.78 2.88 23.67
CA SER A 239 -28.72 3.22 22.60
C SER A 239 -28.01 3.69 21.34
N SER A 240 -28.63 3.39 20.20
CA SER A 240 -28.22 3.76 18.85
C SER A 240 -28.33 5.26 18.62
N VAL A 241 -27.23 5.92 18.25
CA VAL A 241 -27.23 7.25 17.62
C VAL A 241 -26.62 7.14 16.22
N ALA A 242 -27.37 7.56 15.22
CA ALA A 242 -26.98 7.56 13.81
C ALA A 242 -26.03 8.74 13.55
N VAL A 243 -24.87 8.47 12.93
CA VAL A 243 -23.95 9.52 12.47
C VAL A 243 -24.03 9.57 10.96
N THR A 244 -24.53 10.72 10.50
CA THR A 244 -24.68 11.17 9.13
C THR A 244 -23.35 11.10 8.35
N GLU A 245 -23.43 10.47 7.16
CA GLU A 245 -22.38 10.52 6.14
C GLU A 245 -22.31 11.95 5.61
N THR A 246 -21.25 12.68 5.97
CA THR A 246 -20.89 13.91 5.26
C THR A 246 -20.31 13.49 3.91
N SER A 247 -21.16 13.50 2.90
CA SER A 247 -20.86 13.26 1.49
C SER A 247 -19.97 14.36 0.92
N THR A 248 -18.71 14.41 1.33
CA THR A 248 -17.70 15.21 0.64
C THR A 248 -17.09 14.35 -0.46
N THR A 249 -17.64 14.51 -1.65
CA THR A 249 -17.39 13.76 -2.89
C THR A 249 -16.05 14.10 -3.56
N SER A 250 -15.15 14.78 -2.85
CA SER A 250 -13.85 15.21 -3.36
C SER A 250 -12.86 14.05 -3.44
N ARG A 251 -12.22 13.88 -4.60
CA ARG A 251 -11.23 12.83 -4.88
C ARG A 251 -10.01 13.40 -5.60
N ILE A 252 -8.83 12.93 -5.20
CA ILE A 252 -7.56 13.19 -5.88
C ILE A 252 -7.19 11.94 -6.68
N GLU A 253 -6.97 12.11 -7.98
CA GLU A 253 -6.57 11.02 -8.86
C GLU A 253 -5.14 11.23 -9.36
N VAL A 254 -4.21 10.36 -8.94
CA VAL A 254 -2.80 10.43 -9.35
C VAL A 254 -2.57 9.51 -10.55
N CYS A 255 -2.04 10.07 -11.63
CA CYS A 255 -1.73 9.33 -12.85
C CYS A 255 -0.68 8.26 -12.58
N MET A 256 -1.05 6.99 -12.75
CA MET A 256 -0.18 5.82 -12.60
C MET A 256 0.32 5.28 -13.94
N GLY A 257 0.22 6.08 -15.02
CA GLY A 257 0.77 5.73 -16.32
C GLY A 257 2.30 5.56 -16.27
N GLY A 258 2.87 4.80 -17.20
CA GLY A 258 4.28 4.38 -17.17
C GLY A 258 5.29 5.49 -16.86
N LYS A 259 5.18 6.64 -17.55
CA LYS A 259 6.04 7.81 -17.32
C LYS A 259 5.87 8.41 -15.91
N CYS A 260 4.62 8.65 -15.47
CA CYS A 260 4.34 9.19 -14.14
C CYS A 260 4.80 8.24 -13.02
N LYS A 261 4.59 6.92 -13.21
CA LYS A 261 5.04 5.89 -12.26
C LYS A 261 6.56 5.87 -12.12
N LYS A 262 7.31 6.00 -13.22
CA LYS A 262 8.78 6.13 -13.23
C LYS A 262 9.25 7.44 -12.59
N SER A 263 8.49 8.53 -12.72
CA SER A 263 8.79 9.84 -12.12
C SER A 263 8.29 10.01 -10.68
N GLY A 264 8.04 8.92 -9.95
CA GLY A 264 7.69 8.98 -8.52
C GLY A 264 6.19 9.07 -8.17
N ALA A 265 5.26 8.81 -9.10
CA ALA A 265 3.82 8.88 -8.80
C ALA A 265 3.36 7.97 -7.63
N VAL A 266 4.06 6.87 -7.38
CA VAL A 266 3.75 5.97 -6.26
C VAL A 266 4.02 6.65 -4.92
N ALA A 267 5.17 7.30 -4.78
CA ALA A 267 5.53 8.00 -3.55
C ALA A 267 4.68 9.27 -3.38
N LEU A 268 4.35 9.94 -4.48
CA LEU A 268 3.44 11.08 -4.46
C LEU A 268 2.02 10.69 -4.02
N LEU A 269 1.49 9.55 -4.50
CA LEU A 269 0.18 9.05 -4.07
C LEU A 269 0.16 8.80 -2.55
N GLN A 270 1.22 8.22 -1.99
CA GLN A 270 1.33 8.01 -0.55
C GLN A 270 1.38 9.34 0.22
N GLU A 271 2.09 10.36 -0.27
CA GLU A 271 2.11 11.68 0.39
C GLU A 271 0.74 12.37 0.34
N PHE A 272 -0.01 12.21 -0.77
CA PHE A 272 -1.40 12.65 -0.83
C PHE A 272 -2.28 11.92 0.18
N GLU A 273 -2.18 10.59 0.28
CA GLU A 273 -2.96 9.81 1.27
C GLU A 273 -2.67 10.26 2.70
N LYS A 274 -1.39 10.50 3.02
CA LYS A 274 -0.94 11.01 4.31
C LYS A 274 -1.45 12.42 4.59
N THR A 275 -1.42 13.32 3.61
CA THR A 275 -1.80 14.73 3.76
C THR A 275 -3.32 14.93 3.78
N VAL A 276 -4.06 14.19 2.95
CA VAL A 276 -5.54 14.24 2.90
C VAL A 276 -6.16 13.59 4.13
N GLY A 277 -5.53 12.52 4.65
CA GLY A 277 -6.06 11.75 5.76
C GLY A 277 -7.47 11.23 5.48
N THR A 278 -8.41 11.52 6.38
CA THR A 278 -9.82 11.14 6.23
C THR A 278 -10.67 12.15 5.46
N GLY A 279 -10.09 13.27 5.00
CA GLY A 279 -10.81 14.38 4.39
C GLY A 279 -11.37 14.10 2.98
N GLY A 280 -10.79 13.13 2.27
CA GLY A 280 -11.24 12.74 0.94
C GLY A 280 -10.56 11.46 0.45
N ALA A 281 -10.86 11.07 -0.80
CA ALA A 281 -10.29 9.86 -1.38
C ALA A 281 -9.11 10.18 -2.30
N VAL A 282 -8.01 9.46 -2.13
CA VAL A 282 -6.87 9.50 -3.07
C VAL A 282 -6.84 8.16 -3.80
N VAL A 283 -6.74 8.19 -5.13
CA VAL A 283 -6.72 6.97 -5.95
C VAL A 283 -5.71 7.09 -7.09
N GLY A 284 -5.09 5.97 -7.46
CA GLY A 284 -4.33 5.88 -8.69
C GLY A 284 -5.25 5.76 -9.90
N CYS A 285 -5.01 6.53 -10.97
CA CYS A 285 -5.77 6.45 -12.21
C CYS A 285 -4.91 6.00 -13.40
N LYS A 286 -5.57 5.64 -14.51
CA LYS A 286 -4.90 5.32 -15.78
C LYS A 286 -4.17 6.56 -16.32
N CYS A 287 -3.32 6.35 -17.32
CA CYS A 287 -2.59 7.42 -17.99
C CYS A 287 -3.54 8.57 -18.42
N LEU A 288 -3.23 9.80 -18.01
CA LEU A 288 -4.00 11.00 -18.36
C LEU A 288 -3.53 11.66 -19.67
N GLY A 289 -2.61 11.02 -20.41
CA GLY A 289 -2.13 11.48 -21.72
C GLY A 289 -1.16 12.67 -21.72
N LYS A 290 -0.96 13.34 -20.58
CA LYS A 290 -0.09 14.54 -20.45
C LYS A 290 1.24 14.27 -19.75
N CYS A 291 1.76 13.05 -19.85
CA CYS A 291 2.96 12.63 -19.10
C CYS A 291 4.24 13.21 -19.72
N GLY A 292 5.11 13.85 -18.92
CA GLY A 292 6.40 14.33 -19.40
C GLY A 292 7.26 15.07 -18.37
N LEU A 293 6.64 15.84 -17.47
CA LEU A 293 7.36 16.66 -16.48
C LEU A 293 7.39 16.05 -15.07
N GLY A 294 6.60 15.00 -14.86
CA GLY A 294 6.41 14.38 -13.55
C GLY A 294 5.05 13.68 -13.48
N PRO A 295 4.63 13.28 -12.27
CA PRO A 295 3.28 12.79 -12.03
C PRO A 295 2.22 13.84 -12.37
N ASN A 296 1.10 13.38 -12.94
CA ASN A 296 -0.06 14.23 -13.19
C ASN A 296 -1.12 13.93 -12.14
N VAL A 297 -1.82 14.95 -11.68
CA VAL A 297 -2.86 14.84 -10.65
C VAL A 297 -4.13 15.50 -11.14
N ARG A 298 -5.23 14.74 -11.15
CA ARG A 298 -6.56 15.26 -11.48
C ARG A 298 -7.35 15.40 -10.19
N LEU A 299 -7.86 16.60 -9.93
CA LEU A 299 -8.72 16.85 -8.78
C LEU A 299 -10.16 16.76 -9.21
N ARG A 300 -10.98 16.08 -8.42
CA ARG A 300 -12.42 15.97 -8.63
C ARG A 300 -13.10 16.48 -7.38
N SER A 301 -13.62 17.70 -7.42
CA SER A 301 -14.52 18.18 -6.36
C SER A 301 -15.92 17.71 -6.69
N GLY A 302 -16.65 17.17 -5.72
CA GLY A 302 -18.02 16.74 -5.97
C GLY A 302 -19.09 17.63 -5.35
N ALA A 303 -18.73 18.85 -4.93
CA ALA A 303 -19.64 19.87 -4.46
C ALA A 303 -20.19 20.77 -5.59
N SER A 304 -20.47 20.20 -6.77
CA SER A 304 -21.12 20.94 -7.86
C SER A 304 -22.61 20.63 -7.86
N ALA A 305 -23.34 21.24 -6.92
CA ALA A 305 -24.74 21.60 -7.15
C ALA A 305 -24.72 22.81 -8.09
N GLU A 306 -25.34 22.65 -9.26
CA GLU A 306 -25.64 23.66 -10.29
C GLU A 306 -24.71 24.90 -10.40
N GLY A 307 -23.88 24.94 -11.44
CA GLY A 307 -23.63 26.21 -12.13
C GLY A 307 -22.22 26.78 -12.19
N SER A 308 -21.21 26.24 -11.49
CA SER A 308 -19.83 26.72 -11.65
C SER A 308 -19.00 25.75 -12.51
N ALA A 309 -18.62 26.18 -13.71
CA ALA A 309 -17.87 25.44 -14.74
C ALA A 309 -16.42 25.05 -14.35
N LYS A 310 -16.16 24.75 -13.08
CA LYS A 310 -14.87 24.24 -12.61
C LYS A 310 -14.76 22.76 -12.94
N GLY A 311 -14.40 22.49 -14.20
CA GLY A 311 -13.97 21.17 -14.65
C GLY A 311 -12.85 20.62 -13.76
N ASN A 312 -12.72 19.29 -13.71
CA ASN A 312 -11.71 18.59 -12.89
C ASN A 312 -10.29 19.11 -13.21
N PRO A 313 -9.68 19.98 -12.38
CA PRO A 313 -8.41 20.58 -12.74
C PRO A 313 -7.32 19.51 -12.82
N LEU A 314 -6.46 19.64 -13.82
CA LEU A 314 -5.35 18.73 -14.07
C LEU A 314 -4.03 19.46 -13.79
N CYS A 315 -3.37 19.08 -12.72
CA CYS A 315 -2.03 19.52 -12.36
C CYS A 315 -1.00 18.62 -13.06
N ILE A 316 -0.06 19.22 -13.79
CA ILE A 316 0.96 18.49 -14.57
C ILE A 316 2.32 18.73 -13.92
N GLY A 317 3.08 17.65 -13.70
CA GLY A 317 4.44 17.73 -13.15
C GLY A 317 4.49 17.99 -11.65
N VAL A 318 3.53 17.42 -10.89
CA VAL A 318 3.38 17.64 -9.45
C VAL A 318 4.52 16.98 -8.68
N GLY A 319 5.22 17.74 -7.84
CA GLY A 319 6.18 17.23 -6.87
C GLY A 319 5.64 17.22 -5.43
N PHE A 320 6.47 16.88 -4.45
CA PHE A 320 6.04 16.66 -3.06
C PHE A 320 5.62 17.94 -2.35
N GLU A 321 6.38 19.00 -2.57
CA GLU A 321 6.08 20.35 -2.07
C GLU A 321 4.79 20.96 -2.62
N ASP A 322 4.31 20.50 -3.79
CA ASP A 322 3.05 20.95 -4.37
C ASP A 322 1.83 20.32 -3.67
N VAL A 323 2.02 19.20 -2.96
CA VAL A 323 0.94 18.40 -2.33
C VAL A 323 0.14 19.24 -1.33
N GLY A 324 0.81 19.99 -0.46
CA GLY A 324 0.16 20.81 0.56
C GLY A 324 -0.78 21.85 -0.05
N THR A 325 -0.31 22.55 -1.08
CA THR A 325 -1.10 23.56 -1.79
C THR A 325 -2.27 22.95 -2.54
N ILE A 326 -2.08 21.79 -3.18
CA ILE A 326 -3.15 21.08 -3.90
C ILE A 326 -4.25 20.60 -2.94
N VAL A 327 -3.86 20.02 -1.80
CA VAL A 327 -4.82 19.56 -0.78
C VAL A 327 -5.54 20.75 -0.16
N ALA A 328 -4.83 21.83 0.19
CA ALA A 328 -5.43 23.05 0.70
C ALA A 328 -6.42 23.68 -0.31
N GLY A 329 -6.09 23.70 -1.60
CA GLY A 329 -6.99 24.22 -2.63
C GLY A 329 -8.24 23.36 -2.86
N LEU A 330 -8.14 22.03 -2.69
CA LEU A 330 -9.27 21.12 -2.88
C LEU A 330 -10.20 21.04 -1.66
N PHE A 331 -9.64 21.06 -0.46
CA PHE A 331 -10.39 20.87 0.80
C PHE A 331 -10.55 22.14 1.63
N GLY A 332 -9.70 23.14 1.43
CA GLY A 332 -9.74 24.43 2.14
C GLY A 332 -10.72 25.45 1.54
N GLY A 333 -11.51 25.05 0.53
CA GLY A 333 -12.59 25.87 -0.05
C GLY A 333 -13.92 25.79 0.71
N ALA A 334 -13.95 25.19 1.90
CA ALA A 334 -15.11 25.29 2.78
C ALA A 334 -15.08 26.67 3.43
N ASP A 335 -15.69 27.63 2.73
CA ASP A 335 -16.53 28.69 3.29
C ASP A 335 -16.27 28.92 4.78
N LEU A 336 -15.23 29.70 5.07
CA LEU A 336 -15.17 30.43 6.33
C LEU A 336 -16.32 31.43 6.26
N GLY A 337 -17.53 30.92 6.57
CA GLY A 337 -18.73 31.68 6.76
C GLY A 337 -18.47 32.69 7.86
N MET A 338 -18.02 33.88 7.46
CA MET A 338 -18.24 35.09 8.20
C MET A 338 -19.75 35.28 8.27
N THR A 339 -20.37 34.87 9.38
CA THR A 339 -21.66 35.45 9.76
C THR A 339 -21.41 36.92 10.07
N PRO A 340 -22.06 37.87 9.37
CA PRO A 340 -22.00 39.27 9.75
C PRO A 340 -22.87 39.47 11.00
N THR A 341 -22.37 40.33 11.90
CA THR A 341 -22.96 40.82 13.16
C THR A 341 -23.04 39.86 14.34
#